data_AF-A0A1T2X1W2-F1
#
_entry.id   AF-A0A1T2X1W2-F1
#
_cell.length_a   1.000
_cell.length_b   1.000
_cell.length_c   1.000
_cell.angle_alpha   90.00
_cell.angle_beta   90.00
_cell.angle_gamma   90.00
#
_symmetry.space_group_name_H-M   'P 1'
#
loop_
_entity.id
_entity.type
_entity.pdbx_description
1 polymer ?
#
loop_
_entity_poly.entity_id
_entity_poly.type
_entity_poly.pdbx_seq_one_letter_code
_entity_poly.pdbx_strand_id
1 'polypeptide(L)'
;MLHWVEQAKQGDQEAFHQLVRQFTAMAYTVAYEKLRDAHLAEDVVQESFAEAFIHLSQLQQAEAFPGWFKTIVIRQSYRVLRGRQPQIVSIQEAAQTASTFLDVSEVVERKEMQQILHDSISALSSNMRIAVQLFYFHGYSLQEISAYVGTPVSALKKRLFDARSKLKGTLPVADFVSVFKDLYEGGKQMLHIVNGDFVADKLRQGIVQGDVLVWREVFPEGPIFVDPAQFANRSVRAQYLEHSLGIPSAEYIRGCTAQEQTLADFQNYEEVVLWFEHDLFDQTMLCYLLHWFAQRPLGRTKLSLLCIGSYPGIELFRGLGQLSVEQMETLSGTWQTVGEDELRLGSAVWEAYAASDPLQLAEILQGDTSALPFVHDAFQLHLSRLPSTYNGLGVIEQTTLEKVDNGVNNPLDLFKQVGNHLNDLGMGDLQYWHSLSKMTQGLYPLLHIEGLDTFPDYKNMPSSFRHCHVVLTEMGRHMLEGQEDRVVKNGIDEWYGGIHLRGNSVPWRWDVAEQRIVSMD
;
A
#
# COMPACT_ATOMS: atom_id res chain seq x y z
N MET A 1 -18.17 -11.09 -7.63
CA MET A 1 -18.71 -12.36 -7.07
C MET A 1 -20.19 -12.27 -6.71
N LEU A 2 -20.65 -11.39 -5.81
CA LEU A 2 -22.07 -11.31 -5.39
C LEU A 2 -23.04 -11.09 -6.57
N HIS A 3 -22.69 -10.22 -7.50
CA HIS A 3 -23.47 -9.97 -8.71
C HIS A 3 -23.70 -11.24 -9.56
N TRP A 4 -22.67 -12.10 -9.70
CA TRP A 4 -22.78 -13.36 -10.44
C TRP A 4 -23.72 -14.35 -9.75
N VAL A 5 -23.73 -14.40 -8.41
CA VAL A 5 -24.67 -15.25 -7.66
C VAL A 5 -26.11 -14.80 -7.89
N GLU A 6 -26.37 -13.49 -7.81
CA GLU A 6 -27.71 -12.95 -8.03
C GLU A 6 -28.21 -13.12 -9.47
N GLN A 7 -27.33 -12.94 -10.47
CA GLN A 7 -27.67 -13.20 -11.87
C GLN A 7 -27.90 -14.69 -12.15
N ALA A 8 -27.06 -15.57 -11.60
CA ALA A 8 -27.21 -17.01 -11.76
C ALA A 8 -28.50 -17.52 -11.09
N LYS A 9 -28.93 -16.93 -9.96
CA LYS A 9 -30.25 -17.20 -9.35
C LYS A 9 -31.43 -16.87 -10.28
N GLN A 10 -31.25 -15.91 -11.18
CA GLN A 10 -32.24 -15.49 -12.17
C GLN A 10 -32.17 -16.31 -13.47
N GLY A 11 -31.27 -17.29 -13.56
CA GLY A 11 -31.12 -18.17 -14.72
C GLY A 11 -30.05 -17.73 -15.72
N ASP A 12 -29.20 -16.76 -15.39
CA ASP A 12 -28.06 -16.38 -16.22
C ASP A 12 -26.99 -17.47 -16.21
N GLN A 13 -26.82 -18.13 -17.37
CA GLN A 13 -25.87 -19.22 -17.55
C GLN A 13 -24.41 -18.75 -17.54
N GLU A 14 -24.12 -17.54 -18.03
CA GLU A 14 -22.76 -17.01 -18.06
C GLU A 14 -22.31 -16.62 -16.65
N ALA A 15 -23.21 -16.01 -15.87
CA ALA A 15 -22.95 -15.74 -14.46
C ALA A 15 -22.64 -17.03 -13.67
N PHE A 16 -23.38 -18.12 -13.94
CA PHE A 16 -23.07 -19.43 -13.34
C PHE A 16 -21.73 -20.00 -13.81
N HIS A 17 -21.36 -19.82 -15.08
CA HIS A 17 -20.06 -20.23 -15.61
C HIS A 17 -18.90 -19.49 -14.91
N GLN A 18 -19.05 -18.20 -14.61
CA GLN A 18 -18.07 -17.44 -13.82
C GLN A 18 -17.91 -18.02 -12.41
N LEU A 19 -19.01 -18.44 -11.76
CA LEU A 19 -18.95 -19.14 -10.47
C LEU A 19 -18.22 -20.49 -10.59
N VAL A 20 -18.49 -21.26 -11.66
CA VAL A 20 -17.79 -22.53 -11.91
C VAL A 20 -16.29 -22.29 -12.03
N ARG A 21 -15.86 -21.34 -12.87
CA ARG A 21 -14.44 -21.02 -13.04
C ARG A 21 -13.79 -20.61 -11.73
N GLN A 22 -14.44 -19.73 -10.97
CA GLN A 22 -13.90 -19.22 -9.71
C GLN A 22 -13.75 -20.30 -8.64
N PHE A 23 -14.70 -21.23 -8.50
CA PHE A 23 -14.72 -22.16 -7.37
C PHE A 23 -14.24 -23.58 -7.71
N THR A 24 -13.91 -23.88 -8.97
CA THR A 24 -13.47 -25.22 -9.40
C THR A 24 -12.22 -25.67 -8.65
N ALA A 25 -11.16 -24.87 -8.61
CA ALA A 25 -9.93 -25.27 -7.93
C ALA A 25 -10.14 -25.39 -6.41
N MET A 26 -10.93 -24.50 -5.81
CA MET A 26 -11.34 -24.62 -4.40
C MET A 26 -12.07 -25.93 -4.07
N ALA A 27 -13.05 -26.29 -4.89
CA ALA A 27 -13.82 -27.52 -4.74
C ALA A 27 -12.95 -28.75 -4.96
N TYR A 28 -12.12 -28.74 -6.00
CA TYR A 28 -11.22 -29.83 -6.34
C TYR A 28 -10.21 -30.09 -5.23
N THR A 29 -9.52 -29.05 -4.72
CA THR A 29 -8.56 -29.18 -3.62
C THR A 29 -9.19 -29.83 -2.38
N VAL A 30 -10.41 -29.40 -2.00
CA VAL A 30 -11.11 -29.95 -0.83
C VAL A 30 -11.58 -31.39 -1.06
N ALA A 31 -12.10 -31.70 -2.26
CA ALA A 31 -12.56 -33.03 -2.62
C ALA A 31 -11.40 -34.04 -2.71
N TYR A 32 -10.33 -33.67 -3.41
CA TYR A 32 -9.11 -34.47 -3.56
C TYR A 32 -8.45 -34.75 -2.21
N GLU A 33 -8.42 -33.76 -1.32
CA GLU A 33 -7.88 -33.93 0.02
C GLU A 33 -8.62 -35.00 0.83
N LYS A 34 -9.92 -35.18 0.59
CA LYS A 34 -10.75 -36.21 1.23
C LYS A 34 -10.68 -37.57 0.53
N LEU A 35 -10.63 -37.59 -0.79
CA LEU A 35 -10.82 -38.81 -1.60
C LEU A 35 -9.50 -39.50 -1.98
N ARG A 36 -8.42 -38.72 -2.14
CA ARG A 36 -7.10 -39.19 -2.62
C ARG A 36 -7.17 -39.89 -3.99
N ASP A 37 -8.12 -39.47 -4.81
CA ASP A 37 -8.39 -40.05 -6.12
C ASP A 37 -8.84 -38.89 -7.03
N ALA A 38 -8.09 -38.66 -8.11
CA ALA A 38 -8.29 -37.51 -8.99
C ALA A 38 -9.63 -37.61 -9.73
N HIS A 39 -9.97 -38.79 -10.27
CA HIS A 39 -11.22 -39.00 -10.99
C HIS A 39 -12.43 -38.83 -10.07
N LEU A 40 -12.38 -39.42 -8.88
CA LEU A 40 -13.46 -39.24 -7.91
C LEU A 40 -13.58 -37.79 -7.42
N ALA A 41 -12.47 -37.05 -7.34
CA ALA A 41 -12.50 -35.64 -6.99
C ALA A 41 -13.13 -34.79 -8.10
N GLU A 42 -12.77 -35.02 -9.36
CA GLU A 42 -13.39 -34.37 -10.53
C GLU A 42 -14.89 -34.65 -10.59
N ASP A 43 -15.29 -35.92 -10.41
CA ASP A 43 -16.70 -36.32 -10.39
C ASP A 43 -17.46 -35.61 -9.26
N VAL A 44 -16.87 -35.53 -8.06
CA VAL A 44 -17.49 -34.80 -6.94
C VAL A 44 -17.63 -33.31 -7.24
N VAL A 45 -16.65 -32.68 -7.89
CA VAL A 45 -16.73 -31.27 -8.27
C VAL A 45 -17.87 -31.05 -9.27
N GLN A 46 -17.95 -31.89 -10.32
CA GLN A 46 -19.01 -31.80 -11.32
C GLN A 46 -20.40 -32.00 -10.70
N GLU A 47 -20.58 -33.05 -9.90
CA GLU A 47 -21.85 -33.34 -9.21
C GLU A 47 -22.22 -32.22 -8.23
N SER A 48 -21.23 -31.62 -7.57
CA SER A 48 -21.46 -30.50 -6.65
C SER A 48 -21.93 -29.25 -7.39
N PHE A 49 -21.38 -28.94 -8.56
CA PHE A 49 -21.85 -27.83 -9.38
C PHE A 49 -23.23 -28.10 -9.99
N ALA A 50 -23.50 -29.34 -10.42
CA ALA A 50 -24.84 -29.72 -10.89
C ALA A 50 -25.88 -29.54 -9.78
N GLU A 51 -25.57 -29.99 -8.56
CA GLU A 51 -26.45 -29.80 -7.41
C GLU A 51 -26.58 -28.32 -7.02
N ALA A 52 -25.47 -27.57 -7.04
CA ALA A 52 -25.49 -26.14 -6.76
C ALA A 52 -26.38 -25.40 -7.77
N PHE A 53 -26.30 -25.73 -9.07
CA PHE A 53 -27.14 -25.15 -10.11
C PHE A 53 -28.64 -25.36 -9.83
N ILE A 54 -29.03 -26.56 -9.42
CA ILE A 54 -30.44 -26.90 -9.12
C ILE A 54 -30.95 -26.13 -7.89
N HIS A 55 -30.12 -25.96 -6.87
CA HIS A 55 -30.53 -25.39 -5.58
C HIS A 55 -30.14 -23.93 -5.37
N LEU A 56 -29.44 -23.30 -6.33
CA LEU A 56 -28.91 -21.94 -6.20
C LEU A 56 -29.99 -20.90 -5.87
N SER A 57 -31.17 -21.03 -6.48
CA SER A 57 -32.32 -20.15 -6.26
C SER A 57 -32.86 -20.18 -4.82
N GLN A 58 -32.53 -21.21 -4.04
CA GLN A 58 -32.96 -21.35 -2.64
C GLN A 58 -32.03 -20.62 -1.66
N LEU A 59 -30.85 -20.18 -2.13
CA LEU A 59 -29.87 -19.46 -1.32
C LEU A 59 -30.37 -18.03 -1.01
N GLN A 60 -30.64 -17.77 0.26
CA GLN A 60 -31.21 -16.50 0.73
C GLN A 60 -30.22 -15.33 0.65
N GLN A 61 -28.95 -15.57 0.94
CA GLN A 61 -27.88 -14.57 0.98
C GLN A 61 -26.78 -14.96 -0.01
N ALA A 62 -26.46 -14.09 -0.96
CA ALA A 62 -25.44 -14.35 -1.98
C ALA A 62 -24.04 -14.53 -1.36
N GLU A 63 -23.76 -13.81 -0.27
CA GLU A 63 -22.50 -13.83 0.48
C GLU A 63 -22.22 -15.21 1.09
N ALA A 64 -23.27 -15.99 1.36
CA ALA A 64 -23.15 -17.32 1.93
C ALA A 64 -22.72 -18.38 0.90
N PHE A 65 -22.69 -18.05 -0.39
CA PHE A 65 -22.42 -18.99 -1.48
C PHE A 65 -21.11 -19.79 -1.27
N PRO A 66 -19.95 -19.19 -0.96
CA PRO A 66 -18.69 -19.94 -0.82
C PRO A 66 -18.78 -21.04 0.26
N GLY A 67 -19.31 -20.69 1.44
CA GLY A 67 -19.47 -21.63 2.55
C GLY A 67 -20.56 -22.68 2.28
N TRP A 68 -21.67 -22.27 1.66
CA TRP A 68 -22.75 -23.17 1.26
C TRP A 68 -22.28 -24.19 0.22
N PHE A 69 -21.57 -23.74 -0.82
CA PHE A 69 -21.03 -24.59 -1.87
C PHE A 69 -20.00 -25.58 -1.33
N LYS A 70 -19.11 -25.15 -0.43
CA LYS A 70 -18.20 -26.07 0.28
C LYS A 70 -18.97 -27.19 0.99
N THR A 71 -20.10 -26.90 1.65
CA THR A 71 -20.90 -27.93 2.33
C THR A 71 -21.42 -28.99 1.35
N ILE A 72 -21.83 -28.59 0.14
CA ILE A 72 -22.22 -29.51 -0.94
C ILE A 72 -21.05 -30.42 -1.31
N VAL A 73 -19.88 -29.84 -1.59
CA VAL A 73 -18.65 -30.57 -1.94
C VAL A 73 -18.28 -31.59 -0.87
N ILE A 74 -18.25 -31.18 0.41
CA ILE A 74 -17.91 -32.06 1.53
C ILE A 74 -18.90 -33.22 1.65
N ARG A 75 -20.21 -32.94 1.53
CA ARG A 75 -21.24 -33.97 1.62
C ARG A 75 -21.12 -34.99 0.49
N GLN A 76 -20.87 -34.53 -0.75
CA GLN A 76 -20.67 -35.41 -1.90
C GLN A 76 -19.40 -36.26 -1.75
N SER A 77 -18.29 -35.70 -1.25
CA SER A 77 -17.09 -36.50 -0.92
C SER A 77 -17.40 -37.62 0.08
N TYR A 78 -18.16 -37.35 1.14
CA TYR A 78 -18.56 -38.39 2.10
C TYR A 78 -19.55 -39.41 1.54
N ARG A 79 -20.36 -39.05 0.54
CA ARG A 79 -21.23 -39.97 -0.18
C ARG A 79 -20.39 -40.99 -0.96
N VAL A 80 -19.39 -40.53 -1.71
CA VAL A 80 -18.46 -41.39 -2.46
C VAL A 80 -17.67 -42.31 -1.51
N LEU A 81 -17.16 -41.79 -0.38
CA LEU A 81 -16.45 -42.60 0.61
C LEU A 81 -17.31 -43.72 1.23
N ARG A 82 -18.61 -43.48 1.45
CA ARG A 82 -19.54 -44.49 1.96
C ARG A 82 -19.90 -45.57 0.93
N GLY A 83 -19.74 -45.28 -0.36
CA GLY A 83 -20.00 -46.22 -1.46
C GLY A 83 -18.82 -47.13 -1.81
N ARG A 84 -17.63 -46.94 -1.22
CA ARG A 84 -16.46 -47.79 -1.48
C ARG A 84 -16.64 -49.20 -0.90
N GLN A 85 -16.87 -50.19 -1.76
CA GLN A 85 -16.46 -51.58 -1.49
C GLN A 85 -14.97 -51.74 -1.87
N PRO A 86 -14.16 -52.45 -1.08
CA PRO A 86 -12.75 -52.64 -1.41
C PRO A 86 -12.61 -53.51 -2.68
N GLN A 87 -12.13 -52.91 -3.78
CA GLN A 87 -11.67 -53.66 -4.94
C GLN A 87 -10.30 -54.29 -4.63
N ILE A 88 -10.25 -55.63 -4.66
CA ILE A 88 -9.00 -56.38 -4.72
C ILE A 88 -8.49 -56.27 -6.15
N VAL A 89 -7.41 -55.53 -6.38
CA VAL A 89 -6.75 -55.47 -7.70
C VAL A 89 -5.45 -56.26 -7.65
N SER A 90 -5.31 -57.16 -8.63
CA SER A 90 -4.21 -58.11 -8.81
C SER A 90 -2.90 -57.42 -9.25
N ILE A 91 -1.77 -57.97 -8.81
CA ILE A 91 -0.39 -57.42 -8.89
C ILE A 91 0.16 -57.31 -10.33
N GLN A 92 -0.60 -57.62 -11.38
CA GLN A 92 -0.05 -57.79 -12.75
C GLN A 92 -0.23 -56.62 -13.73
N GLU A 93 -0.95 -55.53 -13.41
CA GLU A 93 -1.22 -54.47 -14.39
C GLU A 93 -0.37 -53.19 -14.25
N ALA A 94 0.53 -53.10 -13.26
CA ALA A 94 1.31 -51.88 -13.01
C ALA A 94 2.54 -51.68 -13.92
N ALA A 95 2.73 -52.51 -14.95
CA ALA A 95 3.93 -52.50 -15.78
C ALA A 95 3.60 -52.35 -17.27
N GLN A 96 3.35 -51.12 -17.73
CA GLN A 96 3.70 -50.62 -19.07
C GLN A 96 3.08 -49.23 -19.34
N THR A 97 3.83 -48.16 -19.09
CA THR A 97 3.98 -47.08 -20.10
C THR A 97 5.25 -46.27 -19.85
N ALA A 98 6.32 -46.68 -20.52
CA ALA A 98 7.50 -45.89 -20.85
C ALA A 98 7.78 -46.22 -22.32
N SER A 99 8.20 -45.37 -23.26
CA SER A 99 8.95 -44.10 -23.22
C SER A 99 8.96 -43.54 -24.67
N THR A 100 9.26 -42.26 -24.91
CA THR A 100 10.29 -41.87 -25.92
C THR A 100 10.87 -40.47 -25.63
N PHE A 101 12.12 -40.28 -26.07
CA PHE A 101 13.20 -39.46 -25.49
C PHE A 101 13.31 -38.02 -26.00
N LEU A 102 13.99 -37.16 -25.21
CA LEU A 102 15.07 -36.25 -25.65
C LEU A 102 15.96 -35.84 -24.44
N ASP A 103 17.27 -35.98 -24.64
CA ASP A 103 18.50 -35.56 -23.93
C ASP A 103 18.70 -35.66 -22.40
N VAL A 104 19.90 -36.13 -22.04
CA VAL A 104 20.25 -36.82 -20.79
C VAL A 104 21.20 -35.95 -19.95
N SER A 105 20.66 -35.17 -19.01
CA SER A 105 21.28 -34.84 -17.71
C SER A 105 20.37 -33.97 -16.83
N GLU A 106 19.49 -33.13 -17.40
CA GLU A 106 18.62 -32.20 -16.63
C GLU A 106 17.24 -32.80 -16.22
N VAL A 107 16.78 -33.87 -16.88
CA VAL A 107 15.43 -34.44 -16.67
C VAL A 107 15.34 -35.34 -15.44
N VAL A 108 16.46 -35.94 -15.00
CA VAL A 108 16.51 -36.83 -13.83
C VAL A 108 16.42 -36.03 -12.54
N GLU A 109 17.16 -34.92 -12.43
CA GLU A 109 17.12 -34.03 -11.27
C GLU A 109 15.72 -33.42 -11.06
N ARG A 110 15.02 -33.01 -12.14
CA ARG A 110 13.64 -32.49 -12.05
C ARG A 110 12.62 -33.53 -11.59
N LYS A 111 12.77 -34.81 -11.98
CA LYS A 111 11.84 -35.88 -11.57
C LYS A 111 12.03 -36.26 -10.09
N GLU A 112 13.27 -36.34 -9.63
CA GLU A 112 13.55 -36.58 -8.20
C GLU A 112 13.07 -35.39 -7.35
N MET A 113 13.28 -34.16 -7.81
CA MET A 113 12.83 -32.95 -7.13
C MET A 113 11.29 -32.85 -7.04
N GLN A 114 10.58 -33.13 -8.14
CA GLN A 114 9.11 -33.16 -8.16
C GLN A 114 8.54 -34.22 -7.21
N GLN A 115 9.21 -35.36 -7.09
CA GLN A 115 8.81 -36.42 -6.17
C GLN A 115 8.99 -36.00 -4.70
N ILE A 116 10.14 -35.41 -4.35
CA ILE A 116 10.39 -34.93 -2.97
C ILE A 116 9.40 -33.82 -2.60
N LEU A 117 9.12 -32.88 -3.52
CA LEU A 117 8.12 -31.82 -3.32
C LEU A 117 6.72 -32.41 -3.03
N HIS A 118 6.30 -33.37 -3.86
CA HIS A 118 5.02 -34.04 -3.72
C HIS A 118 4.92 -34.78 -2.37
N ASP A 119 6.00 -35.44 -1.94
CA ASP A 119 6.04 -36.19 -0.68
C ASP A 119 6.07 -35.26 0.54
N SER A 120 6.80 -34.15 0.48
CA SER A 120 6.84 -33.11 1.53
C SER A 120 5.48 -32.41 1.70
N ILE A 121 4.79 -32.08 0.61
CA ILE A 121 3.42 -31.52 0.66
C ILE A 121 2.44 -32.56 1.21
N SER A 122 2.63 -33.84 0.86
CA SER A 122 1.83 -34.96 1.39
C SER A 122 2.06 -35.21 2.88
N ALA A 123 3.17 -34.75 3.46
CA ALA A 123 3.45 -34.81 4.90
C ALA A 123 2.77 -33.69 5.72
N LEU A 124 2.27 -32.63 5.07
CA LEU A 124 1.53 -31.56 5.75
C LEU A 124 0.21 -32.05 6.33
N SER A 125 -0.25 -31.40 7.41
CA SER A 125 -1.62 -31.63 7.89
C SER A 125 -2.64 -31.23 6.84
N SER A 126 -3.81 -31.88 6.82
CA SER A 126 -4.86 -31.63 5.82
C SER A 126 -5.22 -30.14 5.66
N ASN A 127 -5.36 -29.43 6.79
CA ASN A 127 -5.67 -28.01 6.80
C ASN A 127 -4.52 -27.12 6.29
N MET A 128 -3.27 -27.53 6.52
CA MET A 128 -2.09 -26.84 5.98
C MET A 128 -1.98 -27.08 4.47
N ARG A 129 -2.26 -28.30 4.01
CA ARG A 129 -2.19 -28.66 2.59
C ARG A 129 -3.26 -27.94 1.78
N ILE A 130 -4.50 -27.88 2.27
CA ILE A 130 -5.56 -27.10 1.63
C ILE A 130 -5.14 -25.63 1.54
N ALA A 131 -4.63 -25.05 2.64
CA ALA A 131 -4.17 -23.66 2.62
C ALA A 131 -3.03 -23.45 1.61
N VAL A 132 -2.05 -24.35 1.60
CA VAL A 132 -0.92 -24.31 0.66
C VAL A 132 -1.37 -24.47 -0.79
N GLN A 133 -2.24 -25.42 -1.10
CA GLN A 133 -2.74 -25.63 -2.47
C GLN A 133 -3.56 -24.44 -2.95
N LEU A 134 -4.52 -23.96 -2.15
CA LEU A 134 -5.37 -22.84 -2.58
C LEU A 134 -4.61 -21.53 -2.68
N PHE A 135 -3.72 -21.25 -1.72
CA PHE A 135 -2.92 -20.04 -1.74
C PHE A 135 -1.83 -20.15 -2.81
N TYR A 136 -0.89 -21.08 -2.66
CA TYR A 136 0.31 -21.13 -3.50
C TYR A 136 0.12 -21.69 -4.91
N PHE A 137 -0.78 -22.66 -5.13
CA PHE A 137 -0.91 -23.33 -6.42
C PHE A 137 -2.07 -22.80 -7.27
N HIS A 138 -3.06 -22.18 -6.63
CA HIS A 138 -4.25 -21.67 -7.29
C HIS A 138 -4.42 -20.14 -7.18
N GLY A 139 -3.55 -19.45 -6.42
CA GLY A 139 -3.47 -17.99 -6.39
C GLY A 139 -4.65 -17.29 -5.70
N TYR A 140 -5.41 -18.00 -4.86
CA TYR A 140 -6.53 -17.39 -4.15
C TYR A 140 -6.08 -16.48 -3.01
N SER A 141 -6.76 -15.35 -2.83
CA SER A 141 -6.53 -14.48 -1.68
C SER A 141 -6.93 -15.15 -0.37
N LEU A 142 -6.35 -14.70 0.75
CA LEU A 142 -6.68 -15.23 2.07
C LEU A 142 -8.16 -15.01 2.43
N GLN A 143 -8.77 -13.94 1.92
CA GLN A 143 -10.16 -13.60 2.11
C GLN A 143 -11.06 -14.58 1.36
N GLU A 144 -10.74 -14.93 0.11
CA GLU A 144 -11.47 -15.92 -0.67
C GLU A 144 -11.35 -17.33 -0.04
N ILE A 145 -10.13 -17.72 0.37
CA ILE A 145 -9.91 -18.98 1.08
C ILE A 145 -10.65 -18.99 2.41
N SER A 146 -10.64 -17.88 3.16
CA SER A 146 -11.38 -17.73 4.42
C SER A 146 -12.88 -17.90 4.20
N ALA A 147 -13.44 -17.22 3.20
CA ALA A 147 -14.87 -17.28 2.87
C ALA A 147 -15.29 -18.70 2.47
N TYR A 148 -14.48 -19.40 1.67
CA TYR A 148 -14.77 -20.76 1.24
C TYR A 148 -14.53 -21.78 2.34
N VAL A 149 -13.34 -21.81 2.95
CA VAL A 149 -12.93 -22.79 3.96
C VAL A 149 -13.57 -22.54 5.33
N GLY A 150 -14.11 -21.35 5.60
CA GLY A 150 -14.74 -21.01 6.86
C GLY A 150 -13.75 -20.98 8.03
N THR A 151 -12.50 -20.60 7.78
CA THR A 151 -11.46 -20.40 8.78
C THR A 151 -11.04 -18.93 8.77
N PRO A 152 -10.91 -18.24 9.93
CA PRO A 152 -10.46 -16.85 9.96
C PRO A 152 -9.12 -16.64 9.25
N VAL A 153 -8.97 -15.50 8.57
CA VAL A 153 -7.74 -15.11 7.86
C VAL A 153 -6.50 -15.22 8.76
N SER A 154 -6.60 -14.83 10.04
CA SER A 154 -5.50 -14.95 11.02
C SER A 154 -5.04 -16.40 11.23
N ALA A 155 -5.97 -17.35 11.27
CA ALA A 155 -5.65 -18.77 11.39
C ALA A 155 -5.11 -19.35 10.07
N LEU A 156 -5.54 -18.86 8.90
CA LEU A 156 -4.95 -19.23 7.61
C LEU A 156 -3.51 -18.74 7.49
N LYS A 157 -3.22 -17.49 7.88
CA LYS A 157 -1.86 -16.94 7.94
C LYS A 157 -0.94 -17.83 8.78
N LYS A 158 -1.42 -18.22 9.97
CA LYS A 158 -0.69 -19.15 10.86
C LYS A 158 -0.46 -20.52 10.22
N ARG A 159 -1.48 -21.11 9.58
CA ARG A 159 -1.35 -22.41 8.89
C ARG A 159 -0.32 -22.37 7.76
N LEU A 160 -0.28 -21.29 6.97
CA LEU A 160 0.70 -21.11 5.91
C LEU A 160 2.11 -20.96 6.48
N PHE A 161 2.26 -20.18 7.57
CA PHE A 161 3.54 -20.05 8.27
C PHE A 161 4.05 -21.40 8.82
N ASP A 162 3.19 -22.17 9.49
CA ASP A 162 3.52 -23.48 10.03
C ASP A 162 3.85 -24.48 8.91
N ALA A 163 3.14 -24.40 7.78
CA ALA A 163 3.42 -25.22 6.60
C ALA A 163 4.80 -24.92 6.01
N ARG A 164 5.15 -23.64 5.83
CA ARG A 164 6.49 -23.22 5.38
C ARG A 164 7.58 -23.73 6.30
N SER A 165 7.38 -23.62 7.61
CA SER A 165 8.33 -24.07 8.62
C SER A 165 8.56 -25.59 8.57
N LYS A 166 7.51 -26.38 8.34
CA LYS A 166 7.62 -27.84 8.19
C LYS A 166 8.31 -28.25 6.89
N LEU A 167 7.97 -27.60 5.78
CA LEU A 167 8.55 -27.93 4.48
C LEU A 167 10.05 -27.58 4.42
N LYS A 168 10.47 -26.48 5.08
CA LYS A 168 11.89 -26.07 5.25
C LYS A 168 12.76 -27.13 5.92
N GLY A 169 12.18 -28.00 6.76
CA GLY A 169 12.91 -29.09 7.43
C GLY A 169 13.07 -30.36 6.59
N THR A 170 12.33 -30.50 5.48
CA THR A 170 12.30 -31.72 4.65
C THR A 170 12.91 -31.56 3.27
N LEU A 171 13.01 -30.33 2.77
CA LEU A 171 13.55 -30.01 1.45
C LEU A 171 14.94 -29.35 1.60
N PRO A 172 15.89 -29.60 0.69
CA PRO A 172 17.15 -28.85 0.66
C PRO A 172 16.87 -27.35 0.62
N VAL A 173 17.50 -26.57 1.52
CA VAL A 173 17.20 -25.14 1.75
C VAL A 173 17.35 -24.29 0.48
N ALA A 174 18.21 -24.70 -0.46
CA ALA A 174 18.40 -24.04 -1.75
C ALA A 174 17.24 -24.26 -2.74
N ASP A 175 16.56 -25.42 -2.68
CA ASP A 175 15.47 -25.79 -3.60
C ASP A 175 14.06 -25.51 -3.06
N PHE A 176 13.88 -25.53 -1.74
CA PHE A 176 12.61 -25.11 -1.13
C PHE A 176 12.33 -23.63 -1.36
N VAL A 177 13.39 -22.83 -1.20
CA VAL A 177 13.33 -21.38 -1.38
C VAL A 177 13.22 -21.03 -2.86
N SER A 178 13.87 -21.76 -3.79
CA SER A 178 13.72 -21.50 -5.24
C SER A 178 12.35 -21.94 -5.77
N VAL A 179 11.89 -23.15 -5.48
CA VAL A 179 10.63 -23.69 -6.07
C VAL A 179 9.40 -22.92 -5.60
N PHE A 180 9.37 -22.47 -4.34
CA PHE A 180 8.25 -21.66 -3.84
C PHE A 180 8.44 -20.14 -4.07
N LYS A 181 9.68 -19.63 -4.24
CA LYS A 181 9.92 -18.27 -4.75
C LYS A 181 9.52 -18.11 -6.20
N ASP A 182 9.86 -19.08 -7.04
CA ASP A 182 9.63 -18.98 -8.48
C ASP A 182 8.14 -19.06 -8.82
N LEU A 183 7.33 -19.67 -7.94
CA LEU A 183 5.87 -19.76 -8.08
C LEU A 183 5.08 -18.60 -7.43
N TYR A 184 5.68 -17.80 -6.53
CA TYR A 184 4.94 -16.78 -5.76
C TYR A 184 5.66 -15.43 -5.54
N GLU A 185 6.97 -15.36 -5.70
CA GLU A 185 7.81 -14.18 -5.43
C GLU A 185 8.58 -13.70 -6.69
N GLY A 186 8.09 -14.00 -7.90
CA GLY A 186 8.53 -13.35 -9.13
C GLY A 186 10.06 -13.31 -9.34
N GLY A 187 10.78 -14.37 -8.94
CA GLY A 187 12.22 -14.50 -9.16
C GLY A 187 13.05 -13.27 -8.76
N LYS A 188 14.26 -13.16 -9.29
CA LYS A 188 15.10 -11.95 -9.14
C LYS A 188 14.56 -10.75 -9.95
N GLN A 189 13.29 -10.75 -10.36
CA GLN A 189 12.70 -9.80 -11.30
C GLN A 189 11.58 -8.95 -10.68
N MET A 190 11.55 -8.73 -9.36
CA MET A 190 10.65 -7.76 -8.72
C MET A 190 11.34 -6.42 -8.47
N LEU A 191 10.58 -5.33 -8.57
CA LEU A 191 11.01 -3.99 -8.15
C LEU A 191 10.09 -3.51 -7.01
N HIS A 192 10.66 -3.31 -5.83
CA HIS A 192 9.97 -2.74 -4.67
C HIS A 192 10.27 -1.25 -4.60
N ILE A 193 9.26 -0.41 -4.81
CA ILE A 193 9.38 1.04 -4.66
C ILE A 193 8.82 1.42 -3.28
N VAL A 194 9.63 2.09 -2.47
CA VAL A 194 9.28 2.44 -1.09
C VAL A 194 9.57 3.90 -0.78
N ASN A 195 8.87 4.46 0.20
CA ASN A 195 9.26 5.69 0.86
C ASN A 195 10.22 5.40 2.03
N GLY A 196 11.36 6.09 2.06
CA GLY A 196 12.30 6.09 3.20
C GLY A 196 13.32 4.94 3.26
N ASP A 197 14.52 5.27 3.73
CA ASP A 197 15.64 4.32 3.87
C ASP A 197 15.39 3.23 4.90
N PHE A 198 14.74 3.56 6.03
CA PHE A 198 14.49 2.59 7.09
C PHE A 198 13.61 1.43 6.64
N VAL A 199 12.62 1.70 5.77
CA VAL A 199 11.79 0.65 5.17
C VAL A 199 12.63 -0.18 4.22
N ALA A 200 13.39 0.47 3.33
CA ALA A 200 14.24 -0.18 2.35
C ALA A 200 15.28 -1.11 2.99
N ASP A 201 15.95 -0.66 4.04
CA ASP A 201 16.98 -1.44 4.74
C ASP A 201 16.40 -2.64 5.47
N LYS A 202 15.16 -2.56 5.98
CA LYS A 202 14.46 -3.74 6.52
C LYS A 202 14.08 -4.70 5.40
N LEU A 203 13.53 -4.20 4.29
CA LEU A 203 13.16 -5.01 3.15
C LEU A 203 14.35 -5.81 2.59
N ARG A 204 15.52 -5.16 2.51
CA ARG A 204 16.80 -5.77 2.08
C ARG A 204 17.34 -6.85 3.03
N GLN A 205 16.82 -6.97 4.26
CA GLN A 205 17.20 -8.05 5.19
C GLN A 205 16.56 -9.41 4.85
N GLY A 206 16.01 -9.55 3.64
CA GLY A 206 15.44 -10.80 3.14
C GLY A 206 13.93 -10.92 3.31
N ILE A 207 13.24 -9.83 3.66
CA ILE A 207 11.78 -9.75 3.74
C ILE A 207 11.14 -9.86 2.34
N VAL A 208 11.82 -9.27 1.35
CA VAL A 208 11.43 -9.29 -0.06
C VAL A 208 12.62 -9.68 -0.93
N GLN A 209 12.37 -9.87 -2.21
CA GLN A 209 13.34 -10.30 -3.22
C GLN A 209 13.29 -9.34 -4.39
N GLY A 210 14.37 -9.30 -5.18
CA GLY A 210 14.50 -8.31 -6.24
C GLY A 210 15.05 -6.97 -5.73
N ASP A 211 14.88 -5.94 -6.56
CA ASP A 211 15.48 -4.64 -6.34
C ASP A 211 14.59 -3.78 -5.43
N VAL A 212 15.22 -2.99 -4.56
CA VAL A 212 14.52 -2.04 -3.68
C VAL A 212 14.94 -0.62 -4.05
N LEU A 213 14.02 0.11 -4.65
CA LEU A 213 14.14 1.51 -5.02
C LEU A 213 13.51 2.39 -3.93
N VAL A 214 14.32 3.28 -3.35
CA VAL A 214 13.82 4.33 -2.45
C VAL A 214 13.42 5.52 -3.29
N TRP A 215 12.15 5.92 -3.24
CA TRP A 215 11.67 7.11 -3.92
C TRP A 215 11.88 8.33 -3.01
N ARG A 216 12.87 9.18 -3.32
CA ARG A 216 13.37 10.24 -2.42
C ARG A 216 12.85 11.63 -2.75
N GLU A 217 11.61 11.72 -3.22
CA GLU A 217 10.97 13.02 -3.44
C GLU A 217 10.42 13.59 -2.12
N VAL A 218 10.05 14.86 -2.12
CA VAL A 218 9.40 15.59 -1.03
C VAL A 218 8.28 16.41 -1.66
N PHE A 219 7.31 15.73 -2.28
CA PHE A 219 6.21 16.37 -3.00
C PHE A 219 5.26 17.23 -2.14
N PRO A 220 5.16 17.07 -0.80
CA PRO A 220 4.44 18.05 0.02
C PRO A 220 5.07 19.44 0.07
N GLU A 221 6.32 19.59 -0.41
CA GLU A 221 7.10 20.82 -0.35
C GLU A 221 7.42 21.40 -1.73
N GLY A 222 7.27 22.73 -1.81
CA GLY A 222 7.64 23.52 -2.98
C GLY A 222 6.68 23.38 -4.17
N PRO A 223 7.04 24.00 -5.31
CA PRO A 223 6.19 24.01 -6.49
C PRO A 223 6.07 22.61 -7.08
N ILE A 224 4.84 22.16 -7.29
CA ILE A 224 4.55 20.89 -7.95
C ILE A 224 4.10 21.16 -9.38
N PHE A 225 4.62 20.32 -10.29
CA PHE A 225 4.35 20.36 -11.71
C PHE A 225 3.84 19.00 -12.13
N VAL A 226 2.96 18.95 -13.14
CA VAL A 226 2.42 17.69 -13.66
C VAL A 226 3.57 16.77 -14.11
N ASP A 227 4.57 17.32 -14.80
CA ASP A 227 5.83 16.64 -15.13
C ASP A 227 7.00 17.23 -14.31
N PRO A 228 7.26 16.72 -13.09
CA PRO A 228 8.38 17.18 -12.28
C PRO A 228 9.74 16.71 -12.82
N ALA A 229 9.76 15.72 -13.72
CA ALA A 229 10.99 15.17 -14.29
C ALA A 229 11.57 16.07 -15.40
N GLN A 230 10.75 16.95 -15.98
CA GLN A 230 11.23 17.95 -16.94
C GLN A 230 12.33 18.83 -16.32
N PHE A 231 13.43 19.02 -17.05
CA PHE A 231 14.63 19.73 -16.56
C PHE A 231 14.33 21.11 -15.95
N ALA A 232 13.47 21.90 -16.58
CA ALA A 232 13.10 23.24 -16.09
C ALA A 232 12.37 23.16 -14.74
N ASN A 233 11.39 22.27 -14.63
CA ASN A 233 10.58 22.06 -13.43
C ASN A 233 11.44 21.52 -12.28
N ARG A 234 12.28 20.52 -12.57
CA ARG A 234 13.26 19.98 -11.60
C ARG A 234 14.22 21.06 -11.08
N SER A 235 14.68 21.94 -11.95
CA SER A 235 15.61 23.01 -11.56
C SER A 235 14.96 24.00 -10.60
N VAL A 236 13.68 24.36 -10.82
CA VAL A 236 12.91 25.21 -9.92
C VAL A 236 12.68 24.51 -8.57
N ARG A 237 12.31 23.23 -8.57
CA ARG A 237 12.15 22.43 -7.33
C ARG A 237 13.46 22.34 -6.55
N ALA A 238 14.58 22.04 -7.21
CA ALA A 238 15.89 21.94 -6.58
C ALA A 238 16.28 23.23 -5.85
N GLN A 239 16.13 24.38 -6.51
CA GLN A 239 16.42 25.69 -5.94
C GLN A 239 15.52 25.99 -4.74
N TYR A 240 14.23 25.64 -4.84
CA TYR A 240 13.30 25.82 -3.72
C TYR A 240 13.72 24.98 -2.51
N LEU A 241 13.95 23.68 -2.68
CA LEU A 241 14.30 22.76 -1.59
C LEU A 241 15.66 23.09 -0.98
N GLU A 242 16.62 23.60 -1.76
CA GLU A 242 17.89 24.10 -1.25
C GLU A 242 17.71 25.34 -0.38
N HIS A 243 16.84 26.26 -0.80
CA HIS A 243 16.55 27.47 -0.03
C HIS A 243 15.74 27.17 1.24
N SER A 244 14.72 26.32 1.16
CA SER A 244 13.76 26.09 2.25
C SER A 244 14.21 25.03 3.25
N LEU A 245 14.74 23.90 2.76
CA LEU A 245 15.10 22.73 3.56
C LEU A 245 16.62 22.49 3.63
N GLY A 246 17.42 23.27 2.89
CA GLY A 246 18.87 23.11 2.82
C GLY A 246 19.35 21.95 1.96
N ILE A 247 18.46 21.26 1.23
CA ILE A 247 18.83 20.10 0.41
C ILE A 247 19.62 20.56 -0.82
N PRO A 248 20.89 20.16 -1.02
CA PRO A 248 21.69 20.70 -2.10
C PRO A 248 21.09 20.39 -3.47
N SER A 249 20.95 21.42 -4.31
CA SER A 249 20.32 21.30 -5.63
C SER A 249 20.97 20.19 -6.47
N ALA A 250 22.31 20.14 -6.45
CA ALA A 250 23.08 19.15 -7.20
C ALA A 250 22.88 17.71 -6.68
N GLU A 251 22.66 17.52 -5.38
CA GLU A 251 22.42 16.21 -4.78
C GLU A 251 21.01 15.72 -5.08
N TYR A 252 20.02 16.58 -4.89
CA TYR A 252 18.62 16.32 -5.24
C TYR A 252 18.48 15.93 -6.72
N ILE A 253 19.03 16.72 -7.65
CA ILE A 253 18.94 16.45 -9.09
C ILE A 253 19.57 15.09 -9.45
N ARG A 254 20.73 14.77 -8.87
CA ARG A 254 21.37 13.46 -9.08
C ARG A 254 20.50 12.31 -8.56
N GLY A 255 19.93 12.47 -7.37
CA GLY A 255 19.02 11.50 -6.76
C GLY A 255 17.80 11.23 -7.64
N CYS A 256 17.08 12.27 -8.05
CA CYS A 256 15.92 12.17 -8.95
C CYS A 256 16.27 11.49 -10.26
N THR A 257 17.38 11.89 -10.89
CA THR A 257 17.81 11.28 -12.16
C THR A 257 18.09 9.79 -12.02
N ALA A 258 18.76 9.38 -10.93
CA ALA A 258 19.08 7.98 -10.69
C ALA A 258 17.84 7.12 -10.44
N GLN A 259 16.91 7.57 -9.58
CA GLN A 259 15.69 6.81 -9.29
C GLN A 259 14.76 6.71 -10.50
N GLU A 260 14.67 7.78 -11.32
CA GLU A 260 13.86 7.77 -12.54
C GLU A 260 14.44 6.89 -13.63
N GLN A 261 15.77 6.76 -13.70
CA GLN A 261 16.41 5.80 -14.60
C GLN A 261 16.02 4.36 -14.22
N THR A 262 16.08 4.03 -12.94
CA THR A 262 15.61 2.72 -12.45
C THR A 262 14.11 2.53 -12.72
N LEU A 263 13.29 3.56 -12.52
CA LEU A 263 11.86 3.51 -12.80
C LEU A 263 11.58 3.34 -14.30
N ALA A 264 12.35 3.97 -15.19
CA ALA A 264 12.19 3.82 -16.64
C ALA A 264 12.43 2.39 -17.12
N ASP A 265 13.26 1.64 -16.40
CA ASP A 265 13.57 0.23 -16.66
C ASP A 265 12.56 -0.74 -16.05
N PHE A 266 11.41 -0.27 -15.53
CA PHE A 266 10.43 -1.10 -14.83
C PHE A 266 9.92 -2.31 -15.63
N GLN A 267 9.89 -2.23 -16.97
CA GLN A 267 9.42 -3.33 -17.84
C GLN A 267 10.37 -4.54 -17.84
N ASN A 268 11.59 -4.38 -17.31
CA ASN A 268 12.52 -5.48 -17.09
C ASN A 268 12.08 -6.38 -15.92
N TYR A 269 11.21 -5.87 -15.06
CA TYR A 269 10.65 -6.57 -13.91
C TYR A 269 9.32 -7.25 -14.27
N GLU A 270 9.04 -8.39 -13.65
CA GLU A 270 7.76 -9.08 -13.78
C GLU A 270 6.67 -8.41 -12.95
N GLU A 271 7.06 -7.78 -11.83
CA GLU A 271 6.15 -7.09 -10.93
C GLU A 271 6.84 -5.90 -10.26
N VAL A 272 6.14 -4.77 -10.22
CA VAL A 272 6.49 -3.60 -9.42
C VAL A 272 5.55 -3.55 -8.23
N VAL A 273 6.10 -3.50 -7.02
CA VAL A 273 5.33 -3.38 -5.78
C VAL A 273 5.60 -2.02 -5.15
N LEU A 274 4.54 -1.22 -5.03
CA LEU A 274 4.52 0.08 -4.38
C LEU A 274 4.24 -0.10 -2.88
N TRP A 275 5.10 0.39 -2.00
CA TRP A 275 4.93 0.35 -0.54
C TRP A 275 4.74 1.75 -0.02
N PHE A 276 3.51 2.08 0.37
CA PHE A 276 3.10 3.42 0.77
C PHE A 276 2.19 3.41 1.98
N GLU A 277 1.99 4.59 2.55
CA GLU A 277 1.33 4.81 3.83
C GLU A 277 0.17 5.78 3.70
N HIS A 278 -0.69 5.85 4.71
CA HIS A 278 -1.88 6.71 4.71
C HIS A 278 -1.65 8.23 4.62
N ASP A 279 -0.49 8.73 5.03
CA ASP A 279 -0.27 10.16 5.19
C ASP A 279 -0.02 10.90 3.87
N LEU A 280 -0.14 12.24 3.90
CA LEU A 280 0.04 13.11 2.75
C LEU A 280 1.40 12.96 2.06
N PHE A 281 2.46 12.69 2.82
CA PHE A 281 3.79 12.53 2.27
C PHE A 281 3.83 11.32 1.34
N ASP A 282 3.31 10.19 1.80
CA ASP A 282 3.20 8.97 1.02
C ASP A 282 2.16 9.06 -0.10
N GLN A 283 0.99 9.64 0.17
CA GLN A 283 -0.10 9.73 -0.81
C GLN A 283 0.27 10.63 -2.01
N THR A 284 1.05 11.70 -1.80
CA THR A 284 1.55 12.53 -2.92
C THR A 284 2.53 11.75 -3.82
N MET A 285 3.43 10.95 -3.24
CA MET A 285 4.33 10.08 -4.01
C MET A 285 3.59 8.97 -4.75
N LEU A 286 2.63 8.33 -4.08
CA LEU A 286 1.81 7.28 -4.67
C LEU A 286 1.04 7.82 -5.88
N CYS A 287 0.37 8.98 -5.74
CA CYS A 287 -0.37 9.59 -6.85
C CYS A 287 0.56 9.94 -8.03
N TYR A 288 1.75 10.47 -7.77
CA TYR A 288 2.76 10.70 -8.82
C TYR A 288 3.15 9.41 -9.55
N LEU A 289 3.46 8.34 -8.82
CA LEU A 289 3.87 7.08 -9.44
C LEU A 289 2.73 6.46 -10.25
N LEU A 290 1.50 6.49 -9.73
CA LEU A 290 0.32 6.03 -10.45
C LEU A 290 0.07 6.85 -11.72
N HIS A 291 0.20 8.18 -11.65
CA HIS A 291 0.18 9.07 -12.82
C HIS A 291 1.25 8.68 -13.85
N TRP A 292 2.48 8.43 -13.39
CA TRP A 292 3.60 8.05 -14.25
C TRP A 292 3.34 6.72 -14.96
N PHE A 293 2.82 5.71 -14.25
CA PHE A 293 2.47 4.41 -14.80
C PHE A 293 1.24 4.47 -15.72
N ALA A 294 0.24 5.29 -15.41
CA ALA A 294 -0.99 5.43 -16.22
C ALA A 294 -0.70 5.93 -17.64
N GLN A 295 0.39 6.68 -17.83
CA GLN A 295 0.80 7.21 -19.14
C GLN A 295 1.57 6.21 -20.02
N ARG A 296 1.83 4.99 -19.53
CA ARG A 296 2.75 4.04 -20.16
C ARG A 296 2.14 2.64 -20.20
N PRO A 297 2.39 1.86 -21.26
CA PRO A 297 1.96 0.47 -21.30
C PRO A 297 2.77 -0.36 -20.29
N LEU A 298 2.10 -1.09 -19.39
CA LEU A 298 2.77 -1.98 -18.43
C LEU A 298 3.38 -3.22 -19.11
N GLY A 299 2.88 -3.63 -20.27
CA GLY A 299 3.36 -4.82 -20.98
C GLY A 299 3.10 -6.09 -20.18
N ARG A 300 4.16 -6.84 -19.86
CA ARG A 300 4.08 -8.05 -19.01
C ARG A 300 4.15 -7.75 -17.52
N THR A 301 4.57 -6.54 -17.16
CA THR A 301 4.84 -6.15 -15.77
C THR A 301 3.53 -5.93 -15.03
N LYS A 302 3.37 -6.59 -13.89
CA LYS A 302 2.26 -6.35 -12.97
C LYS A 302 2.58 -5.16 -12.08
N LEU A 303 1.56 -4.40 -11.69
CA LEU A 303 1.67 -3.34 -10.71
C LEU A 303 0.86 -3.73 -9.47
N SER A 304 1.49 -3.65 -8.31
CA SER A 304 0.91 -4.04 -7.04
C SER A 304 1.14 -2.95 -6.00
N LEU A 305 0.24 -2.82 -5.03
CA LEU A 305 0.25 -1.81 -3.98
C LEU A 305 0.06 -2.45 -2.62
N LEU A 306 1.00 -2.19 -1.71
CA LEU A 306 0.81 -2.31 -0.29
C LEU A 306 0.63 -0.91 0.29
N CYS A 307 -0.61 -0.59 0.71
CA CYS A 307 -0.91 0.69 1.35
C CYS A 307 -1.64 0.48 2.67
N ILE A 308 -1.06 0.97 3.77
CA ILE A 308 -1.62 0.79 5.12
C ILE A 308 -1.63 2.10 5.93
N GLY A 309 -2.63 2.24 6.80
CA GLY A 309 -2.73 3.34 7.77
C GLY A 309 -2.79 2.86 9.22
N SER A 310 -2.64 1.55 9.46
CA SER A 310 -2.64 0.99 10.81
C SER A 310 -1.94 -0.35 10.86
N TYR A 311 -1.47 -0.73 12.05
CA TYR A 311 -0.92 -2.05 12.31
C TYR A 311 -1.39 -2.57 13.69
N PRO A 312 -1.80 -3.84 13.82
CA PRO A 312 -2.30 -4.38 15.08
C PRO A 312 -1.31 -4.21 16.24
N GLY A 313 -1.77 -3.59 17.34
CA GLY A 313 -0.97 -3.35 18.54
C GLY A 313 -0.18 -2.03 18.52
N ILE A 314 -0.33 -1.20 17.49
CA ILE A 314 0.23 0.15 17.42
C ILE A 314 -0.93 1.15 17.45
N GLU A 315 -1.03 1.93 18.55
CA GLU A 315 -2.13 2.87 18.78
C GLU A 315 -2.06 4.09 17.85
N LEU A 316 -0.86 4.63 17.63
CA LEU A 316 -0.59 5.71 16.68
C LEU A 316 0.38 5.20 15.62
N PHE A 317 -0.14 4.82 14.45
CA PHE A 317 0.66 4.29 13.36
C PHE A 317 1.30 5.45 12.58
N ARG A 318 2.61 5.67 12.77
CA ARG A 318 3.37 6.70 12.03
C ARG A 318 3.90 6.24 10.70
N GLY A 319 4.20 4.96 10.62
CA GLY A 319 4.49 4.34 9.35
C GLY A 319 5.25 3.02 9.41
N LEU A 320 5.58 2.47 8.24
CA LEU A 320 6.31 1.24 7.97
C LEU A 320 7.71 1.31 8.59
N GLY A 321 8.29 2.52 8.62
CA GLY A 321 9.56 2.81 9.28
C GLY A 321 9.58 2.46 10.78
N GLN A 322 8.42 2.37 11.45
CA GLN A 322 8.34 2.03 12.87
C GLN A 322 8.28 0.51 13.14
N LEU A 323 7.91 -0.31 12.14
CA LEU A 323 7.69 -1.74 12.33
C LEU A 323 9.02 -2.49 12.53
N SER A 324 9.04 -3.54 13.36
CA SER A 324 10.18 -4.46 13.41
C SER A 324 10.30 -5.27 12.11
N VAL A 325 11.45 -5.91 11.88
CA VAL A 325 11.66 -6.83 10.74
C VAL A 325 10.59 -7.92 10.75
N GLU A 326 10.35 -8.56 11.91
CA GLU A 326 9.34 -9.61 12.08
C GLU A 326 7.92 -9.13 11.77
N GLN A 327 7.57 -7.89 12.15
CA GLN A 327 6.27 -7.30 11.84
C GLN A 327 6.13 -7.01 10.34
N MET A 328 7.18 -6.45 9.72
CA MET A 328 7.22 -6.15 8.30
C MET A 328 7.15 -7.42 7.44
N GLU A 329 7.74 -8.53 7.88
CA GLU A 329 7.60 -9.84 7.22
C GLU A 329 6.14 -10.29 7.08
N THR A 330 5.25 -9.87 7.99
CA THR A 330 3.83 -10.24 7.92
C THR A 330 3.05 -9.53 6.82
N LEU A 331 3.62 -8.47 6.25
CA LEU A 331 3.06 -7.65 5.17
C LEU A 331 3.51 -8.13 3.79
N SER A 332 4.61 -8.88 3.73
CA SER A 332 5.10 -9.44 2.47
C SER A 332 4.05 -10.39 1.87
N GLY A 333 3.73 -10.19 0.59
CA GLY A 333 2.70 -10.91 -0.15
C GLY A 333 1.26 -10.49 0.14
N THR A 334 1.03 -9.41 0.91
CA THR A 334 -0.34 -8.90 1.17
C THR A 334 -0.76 -7.74 0.26
N TRP A 335 0.12 -7.31 -0.65
CA TRP A 335 -0.17 -6.27 -1.64
C TRP A 335 -1.32 -6.67 -2.56
N GLN A 336 -2.05 -5.67 -3.04
CA GLN A 336 -3.17 -5.81 -3.96
C GLN A 336 -2.74 -5.40 -5.37
N THR A 337 -3.36 -5.96 -6.40
CA THR A 337 -3.11 -5.52 -7.77
C THR A 337 -3.65 -4.11 -7.98
N VAL A 338 -2.87 -3.26 -8.64
CA VAL A 338 -3.29 -1.93 -9.07
C VAL A 338 -4.02 -2.08 -10.41
N GLY A 339 -5.28 -1.69 -10.45
CA GLY A 339 -6.13 -1.72 -11.63
C GLY A 339 -6.27 -0.35 -12.31
N GLU A 340 -7.23 -0.26 -13.23
CA GLU A 340 -7.52 0.97 -13.98
C GLU A 340 -8.10 2.07 -13.08
N ASP A 341 -8.84 1.71 -12.04
CA ASP A 341 -9.49 2.67 -11.14
C ASP A 341 -8.45 3.38 -10.27
N GLU A 342 -7.49 2.65 -9.71
CA GLU A 342 -6.38 3.20 -8.93
C GLU A 342 -5.48 4.10 -9.80
N LEU A 343 -5.12 3.65 -11.01
CA LEU A 343 -4.31 4.44 -11.95
C LEU A 343 -5.02 5.74 -12.34
N ARG A 344 -6.32 5.67 -12.66
CA ARG A 344 -7.14 6.82 -13.04
C ARG A 344 -7.30 7.82 -11.90
N LEU A 345 -7.64 7.35 -10.70
CA LEU A 345 -7.78 8.22 -9.54
C LEU A 345 -6.44 8.85 -9.15
N GLY A 346 -5.36 8.06 -9.07
CA GLY A 346 -4.03 8.57 -8.75
C GLY A 346 -3.55 9.62 -9.77
N SER A 347 -3.80 9.40 -11.06
CA SER A 347 -3.49 10.38 -12.12
C SER A 347 -4.29 11.67 -11.97
N ALA A 348 -5.61 11.58 -11.75
CA ALA A 348 -6.46 12.75 -11.61
C ALA A 348 -6.09 13.59 -10.37
N VAL A 349 -5.80 12.93 -9.24
CA VAL A 349 -5.36 13.59 -8.01
C VAL A 349 -4.01 14.27 -8.21
N TRP A 350 -3.05 13.62 -8.87
CA TRP A 350 -1.75 14.22 -9.15
C TRP A 350 -1.85 15.47 -10.03
N GLU A 351 -2.64 15.40 -11.11
CA GLU A 351 -2.87 16.55 -11.99
C GLU A 351 -3.53 17.72 -11.25
N ALA A 352 -4.55 17.42 -10.43
CA ALA A 352 -5.23 18.43 -9.63
C ALA A 352 -4.33 19.02 -8.53
N TYR A 353 -3.49 18.19 -7.90
CA TYR A 353 -2.51 18.63 -6.91
C TYR A 353 -1.44 19.54 -7.53
N ALA A 354 -1.07 19.30 -8.79
CA ALA A 354 -0.14 20.14 -9.55
C ALA A 354 -0.81 21.37 -10.20
N ALA A 355 -2.13 21.49 -10.12
CA ALA A 355 -2.85 22.63 -10.68
C ALA A 355 -2.72 23.87 -9.78
N SER A 356 -2.79 25.04 -10.41
CA SER A 356 -2.81 26.34 -9.69
C SER A 356 -4.18 26.67 -9.10
N ASP A 357 -5.23 26.00 -9.57
CA ASP A 357 -6.60 26.13 -9.09
C ASP A 357 -6.92 24.94 -8.16
N PRO A 358 -7.19 25.18 -6.87
CA PRO A 358 -7.45 24.11 -5.93
C PRO A 358 -8.84 23.49 -6.06
N LEU A 359 -9.77 24.10 -6.81
CA LEU A 359 -11.14 23.61 -6.92
C LEU A 359 -11.20 22.23 -7.57
N GLN A 360 -10.32 21.94 -8.53
CA GLN A 360 -10.26 20.63 -9.15
C GLN A 360 -9.95 19.53 -8.13
N LEU A 361 -9.01 19.79 -7.21
CA LEU A 361 -8.69 18.84 -6.14
C LEU A 361 -9.89 18.71 -5.18
N ALA A 362 -10.49 19.83 -4.77
CA ALA A 362 -11.66 19.82 -3.89
C ALA A 362 -12.86 19.05 -4.50
N GLU A 363 -13.09 19.16 -5.80
CA GLU A 363 -14.14 18.42 -6.51
C GLU A 363 -13.86 16.90 -6.52
N ILE A 364 -12.62 16.48 -6.75
CA ILE A 364 -12.23 15.06 -6.70
C ILE A 364 -12.49 14.49 -5.29
N LEU A 365 -12.16 15.24 -4.24
CA LEU A 365 -12.35 14.80 -2.86
C LEU A 365 -13.83 14.70 -2.45
N GLN A 366 -14.73 15.42 -3.11
CA GLN A 366 -16.18 15.24 -2.93
C GLN A 366 -16.73 13.99 -3.64
N GLY A 367 -15.95 13.42 -4.55
CA GLY A 367 -16.29 12.22 -5.32
C GLY A 367 -15.96 10.92 -4.59
N ASP A 368 -16.00 9.82 -5.35
CA ASP A 368 -15.62 8.50 -4.86
C ASP A 368 -14.09 8.30 -4.97
N THR A 369 -13.42 8.27 -3.81
CA THR A 369 -11.99 7.99 -3.70
C THR A 369 -11.69 6.57 -3.22
N SER A 370 -12.67 5.66 -3.22
CA SER A 370 -12.54 4.33 -2.58
C SER A 370 -11.46 3.43 -3.21
N ALA A 371 -11.07 3.67 -4.47
CA ALA A 371 -9.96 2.98 -5.11
C ALA A 371 -8.61 3.28 -4.42
N LEU A 372 -8.44 4.47 -3.86
CA LEU A 372 -7.27 4.87 -3.06
C LEU A 372 -7.75 5.43 -1.71
N PRO A 373 -8.01 4.55 -0.71
CA PRO A 373 -8.79 4.90 0.48
C PRO A 373 -8.26 6.07 1.32
N PHE A 374 -6.96 6.38 1.24
CA PHE A 374 -6.33 7.44 2.03
C PHE A 374 -6.23 8.78 1.30
N VAL A 375 -6.56 8.84 0.00
CA VAL A 375 -6.51 10.08 -0.79
C VAL A 375 -7.40 11.16 -0.20
N HIS A 376 -8.63 10.81 0.21
CA HIS A 376 -9.57 11.78 0.76
C HIS A 376 -8.95 12.53 1.95
N ASP A 377 -8.56 11.81 2.99
CA ASP A 377 -8.11 12.41 4.25
C ASP A 377 -6.76 13.11 4.08
N ALA A 378 -5.83 12.52 3.33
CA ALA A 378 -4.51 13.11 3.07
C ALA A 378 -4.61 14.44 2.34
N PHE A 379 -5.38 14.51 1.24
CA PHE A 379 -5.49 15.73 0.45
C PHE A 379 -6.48 16.74 1.04
N GLN A 380 -7.44 16.32 1.85
CA GLN A 380 -8.24 17.23 2.68
C GLN A 380 -7.34 17.96 3.70
N LEU A 381 -6.42 17.21 4.34
CA LEU A 381 -5.43 17.79 5.23
C LEU A 381 -4.44 18.70 4.49
N HIS A 382 -4.06 18.37 3.25
CA HIS A 382 -3.31 19.29 2.38
C HIS A 382 -4.02 20.64 2.21
N LEU A 383 -5.31 20.64 1.89
CA LEU A 383 -6.08 21.87 1.70
C LEU A 383 -6.18 22.71 2.98
N SER A 384 -6.22 22.07 4.15
CA SER A 384 -6.20 22.77 5.44
C SER A 384 -4.88 23.49 5.76
N ARG A 385 -3.82 23.24 4.97
CA ARG A 385 -2.57 24.01 5.07
C ARG A 385 -2.69 25.41 4.48
N LEU A 386 -3.70 25.66 3.62
CA LEU A 386 -3.98 26.99 3.08
C LEU A 386 -4.35 27.96 4.22
N PRO A 387 -4.09 29.28 4.08
CA PRO A 387 -4.48 30.28 5.07
C PRO A 387 -5.96 30.21 5.43
N SER A 388 -6.28 30.15 6.72
CA SER A 388 -7.67 30.08 7.17
C SER A 388 -8.46 31.37 6.85
N THR A 389 -9.79 31.27 6.75
CA THR A 389 -10.69 32.44 6.69
C THR A 389 -10.79 33.19 8.01
N TYR A 390 -10.38 32.57 9.13
CA TYR A 390 -10.50 33.13 10.47
C TYR A 390 -9.36 34.08 10.82
N ASN A 391 -8.11 33.62 10.67
CA ASN A 391 -6.92 34.37 11.09
C ASN A 391 -5.74 34.27 10.09
N GLY A 392 -5.97 33.66 8.92
CA GLY A 392 -4.95 33.51 7.89
C GLY A 392 -3.81 32.54 8.23
N LEU A 393 -3.90 31.80 9.34
CA LEU A 393 -2.95 30.73 9.68
C LEU A 393 -3.33 29.44 8.93
N GLY A 394 -2.33 28.72 8.41
CA GLY A 394 -2.52 27.33 7.99
C GLY A 394 -2.53 26.38 9.19
N VAL A 395 -3.01 25.15 9.02
CA VAL A 395 -3.15 24.18 10.12
C VAL A 395 -1.86 23.95 10.92
N ILE A 396 -0.69 23.91 10.27
CA ILE A 396 0.61 23.71 10.95
C ILE A 396 0.93 24.90 11.85
N GLU A 397 0.75 26.13 11.35
CA GLU A 397 0.99 27.35 12.12
C GLU A 397 0.00 27.42 13.29
N GLN A 398 -1.29 27.22 13.04
CA GLN A 398 -2.36 27.23 14.04
C GLN A 398 -2.06 26.24 15.18
N THR A 399 -1.84 24.96 14.86
CA THR A 399 -1.56 23.93 15.86
C THR A 399 -0.26 24.23 16.62
N THR A 400 0.77 24.75 15.95
CA THR A 400 2.03 25.12 16.63
C THR A 400 1.80 26.22 17.66
N LEU A 401 1.13 27.31 17.27
CA LEU A 401 0.85 28.44 18.15
C LEU A 401 0.00 28.01 19.35
N GLU A 402 -1.03 27.18 19.14
CA GLU A 402 -1.85 26.62 20.22
C GLU A 402 -1.03 25.77 21.21
N LYS A 403 -0.07 24.97 20.74
CA LYS A 403 0.81 24.20 21.64
C LYS A 403 1.72 25.11 22.46
N VAL A 404 2.25 26.17 21.86
CA VAL A 404 3.08 27.15 22.57
C VAL A 404 2.25 27.91 23.61
N ASP A 405 1.03 28.34 23.27
CA ASP A 405 0.12 29.01 24.21
C ASP A 405 -0.27 28.10 25.40
N ASN A 406 -0.37 26.79 25.15
CA ASN A 406 -0.57 25.76 26.18
C ASN A 406 0.72 25.35 26.92
N GLY A 407 1.83 26.07 26.74
CA GLY A 407 3.06 25.93 27.53
C GLY A 407 4.12 24.99 26.94
N VAL A 408 3.93 24.47 25.73
CA VAL A 408 4.99 23.68 25.05
C VAL A 408 6.01 24.61 24.44
N ASN A 409 7.19 24.72 25.05
CA ASN A 409 8.18 25.73 24.69
C ASN A 409 9.49 25.15 24.13
N ASN A 410 9.62 23.84 23.98
CA ASN A 410 10.81 23.22 23.37
C ASN A 410 10.51 22.83 21.90
N PRO A 411 11.39 23.15 20.92
CA PRO A 411 11.14 22.81 19.52
C PRO A 411 10.96 21.32 19.23
N LEU A 412 11.69 20.44 19.93
CA LEU A 412 11.59 18.99 19.73
C LEU A 412 10.28 18.44 20.29
N ASP A 413 9.85 18.95 21.45
CA ASP A 413 8.55 18.60 22.02
C ASP A 413 7.40 19.14 21.17
N LEU A 414 7.55 20.33 20.60
CA LEU A 414 6.61 20.88 19.63
C LEU A 414 6.53 20.00 18.38
N PHE A 415 7.65 19.63 17.75
CA PHE A 415 7.67 18.73 16.60
C PHE A 415 6.95 17.42 16.92
N LYS A 416 7.23 16.82 18.08
CA LYS A 416 6.58 15.60 18.52
C LYS A 416 5.08 15.79 18.72
N GLN A 417 4.64 16.83 19.43
CA GLN A 417 3.22 17.02 19.74
C GLN A 417 2.39 17.48 18.55
N VAL A 418 2.92 18.38 17.73
CA VAL A 418 2.29 18.81 16.47
C VAL A 418 2.26 17.64 15.49
N GLY A 419 3.36 16.91 15.32
CA GLY A 419 3.42 15.73 14.45
C GLY A 419 2.50 14.59 14.92
N ASN A 420 2.21 14.46 16.22
CA ASN A 420 1.19 13.53 16.70
C ASN A 420 -0.24 13.97 16.36
N HIS A 421 -0.48 15.28 16.45
CA HIS A 421 -1.80 15.84 16.19
C HIS A 421 -2.13 15.86 14.69
N LEU A 422 -1.12 16.13 13.86
CA LEU A 422 -1.19 16.18 12.41
C LEU A 422 -0.44 14.99 11.79
N ASN A 423 -0.62 13.79 12.35
CA ASN A 423 0.08 12.57 11.94
C ASN A 423 -0.08 12.29 10.43
N ASP A 424 -1.27 12.54 9.91
CA ASP A 424 -1.61 12.28 8.51
C ASP A 424 -0.93 13.26 7.53
N LEU A 425 -0.13 14.23 7.99
CA LEU A 425 0.76 15.00 7.12
C LEU A 425 2.02 14.23 6.71
N GLY A 426 2.45 13.24 7.50
CA GLY A 426 3.75 12.58 7.30
C GLY A 426 4.93 13.54 7.41
N MET A 427 4.75 14.65 8.15
CA MET A 427 5.69 15.77 8.17
C MET A 427 7.02 15.38 8.85
N GLY A 428 8.10 15.49 8.09
CA GLY A 428 9.46 15.34 8.58
C GLY A 428 9.93 16.52 9.43
N ASP A 429 11.06 16.33 10.09
CA ASP A 429 11.65 17.33 10.98
C ASP A 429 12.09 18.59 10.22
N LEU A 430 12.77 18.45 9.07
CA LEU A 430 13.17 19.58 8.21
C LEU A 430 11.98 20.45 7.78
N GLN A 431 10.85 19.84 7.41
CA GLN A 431 9.63 20.55 7.03
C GLN A 431 9.08 21.36 8.21
N TYR A 432 9.11 20.77 9.40
CA TYR A 432 8.67 21.44 10.61
C TYR A 432 9.64 22.55 11.05
N TRP A 433 10.95 22.35 10.96
CA TRP A 433 11.96 23.38 11.25
C TRP A 433 11.82 24.58 10.31
N HIS A 434 11.57 24.33 9.02
CA HIS A 434 11.27 25.38 8.05
C HIS A 434 10.01 26.16 8.45
N SER A 435 8.92 25.47 8.80
CA SER A 435 7.68 26.11 9.27
C SER A 435 7.90 26.95 10.53
N LEU A 436 8.64 26.40 11.51
CA LEU A 436 8.98 27.11 12.75
C LEU A 436 9.83 28.34 12.48
N SER A 437 10.82 28.24 11.59
CA SER A 437 11.67 29.36 11.17
C SER A 437 10.85 30.50 10.57
N LYS A 438 9.92 30.19 9.67
CA LYS A 438 9.03 31.20 9.06
C LYS A 438 8.20 31.96 10.09
N MET A 439 7.70 31.28 11.12
CA MET A 439 6.93 31.92 12.19
C MET A 439 7.78 32.88 13.07
N THR A 440 9.11 32.83 12.97
CA THR A 440 10.01 33.76 13.67
C THR A 440 10.48 34.94 12.81
N GLN A 441 10.10 34.97 11.53
CA GLN A 441 10.54 35.95 10.54
C GLN A 441 9.43 36.97 10.22
N GLY A 442 9.79 38.00 9.45
CA GLY A 442 8.88 39.06 9.00
C GLY A 442 8.84 40.27 9.94
N LEU A 443 7.99 41.24 9.59
CA LEU A 443 7.81 42.47 10.38
C LEU A 443 7.06 42.22 11.69
N TYR A 444 6.15 41.24 11.68
CA TYR A 444 5.34 40.87 12.85
C TYR A 444 5.47 39.36 13.13
N PRO A 445 6.62 38.91 13.66
CA PRO A 445 6.85 37.49 13.93
C PRO A 445 5.83 36.94 14.92
N LEU A 446 5.38 35.70 14.69
CA LEU A 446 4.39 35.01 15.53
C LEU A 446 5.04 34.36 16.76
N LEU A 447 6.30 33.95 16.60
CA LEU A 447 7.10 33.29 17.62
C LEU A 447 8.44 34.00 17.77
N HIS A 448 9.00 33.93 18.97
CA HIS A 448 10.39 34.24 19.26
C HIS A 448 11.08 32.98 19.79
N ILE A 449 12.36 32.78 19.47
CA ILE A 449 13.14 31.65 19.99
C ILE A 449 14.35 32.17 20.76
N GLU A 450 14.31 31.99 22.07
CA GLU A 450 15.36 32.41 22.99
C GLU A 450 16.47 31.35 23.05
N GLY A 451 17.73 31.78 22.94
CA GLY A 451 18.88 30.89 23.04
C GLY A 451 19.16 30.06 21.79
N LEU A 452 18.61 30.44 20.63
CA LEU A 452 18.91 29.84 19.33
C LEU A 452 19.95 30.66 18.56
N ASP A 453 21.03 30.01 18.11
CA ASP A 453 22.03 30.66 17.25
C ASP A 453 21.64 30.56 15.77
N THR A 454 21.28 29.35 15.33
CA THR A 454 20.88 29.05 13.95
C THR A 454 19.92 27.87 13.94
N PHE A 455 19.00 27.84 12.97
CA PHE A 455 18.13 26.69 12.77
C PHE A 455 18.93 25.45 12.30
N PRO A 456 18.44 24.24 12.60
CA PRO A 456 18.95 23.01 12.00
C PRO A 456 18.86 23.05 10.47
N ASP A 457 19.81 22.39 9.83
CA ASP A 457 19.76 22.07 8.40
C ASP A 457 19.82 20.55 8.19
N TYR A 458 19.79 20.11 6.93
CA TYR A 458 19.83 18.70 6.56
C TYR A 458 21.10 17.94 7.00
N LYS A 459 22.16 18.63 7.44
CA LYS A 459 23.44 18.05 7.88
C LYS A 459 23.69 18.21 9.37
N ASN A 460 23.17 19.25 10.00
CA ASN A 460 23.58 19.67 11.33
C ASN A 460 22.38 20.09 12.18
N MET A 461 22.31 19.52 13.38
CA MET A 461 21.42 19.98 14.44
C MET A 461 22.25 20.67 15.54
N PRO A 462 22.26 22.01 15.62
CA PRO A 462 23.07 22.73 16.58
C PRO A 462 22.65 22.43 18.02
N SER A 463 23.60 22.44 18.95
CA SER A 463 23.35 22.15 20.36
C SER A 463 22.41 23.19 21.00
N SER A 464 22.45 24.45 20.55
CA SER A 464 21.53 25.51 20.99
C SER A 464 20.08 25.17 20.68
N PHE A 465 19.79 24.52 19.56
CA PHE A 465 18.41 24.15 19.19
C PHE A 465 17.74 23.24 20.21
N ARG A 466 18.50 22.35 20.86
CA ARG A 466 17.96 21.42 21.88
C ARG A 466 17.58 22.12 23.18
N HIS A 467 18.19 23.27 23.46
CA HIS A 467 18.06 23.99 24.73
C HIS A 467 17.35 25.34 24.58
N CYS A 468 16.97 25.73 23.37
CA CYS A 468 16.27 26.97 23.12
C CYS A 468 14.80 26.89 23.54
N HIS A 469 14.20 28.06 23.77
CA HIS A 469 12.81 28.20 24.20
C HIS A 469 12.00 28.98 23.16
N VAL A 470 10.92 28.37 22.69
CA VAL A 470 9.93 28.98 21.80
C VAL A 470 8.91 29.74 22.65
N VAL A 471 8.72 31.02 22.33
CA VAL A 471 7.86 31.95 23.04
C VAL A 471 6.87 32.56 22.07
N LEU A 472 5.58 32.58 22.44
CA LEU A 472 4.53 33.23 21.67
C LEU A 472 4.67 34.76 21.78
N THR A 473 4.69 35.46 20.65
CA THR A 473 4.70 36.93 20.64
C THR A 473 3.30 37.49 20.92
N GLU A 474 3.23 38.80 21.21
CA GLU A 474 1.93 39.48 21.30
C GLU A 474 1.15 39.37 19.98
N MET A 475 1.83 39.50 18.84
CA MET A 475 1.20 39.29 17.54
C MET A 475 0.70 37.85 17.37
N GLY A 476 1.50 36.85 17.74
CA GLY A 476 1.09 35.45 17.68
C GLY A 476 -0.17 35.18 18.50
N ARG A 477 -0.31 35.82 19.67
CA ARG A 477 -1.53 35.74 20.49
C ARG A 477 -2.73 36.42 19.82
N HIS A 478 -2.57 37.64 19.28
CA HIS A 478 -3.64 38.32 18.56
C HIS A 478 -4.15 37.51 17.34
N MET A 479 -3.24 36.80 16.65
CA MET A 479 -3.61 35.90 15.54
C MET A 479 -4.42 34.69 16.03
N LEU A 480 -4.02 34.04 17.13
CA LEU A 480 -4.81 32.95 17.72
C LEU A 480 -6.21 33.40 18.15
N GLU A 481 -6.31 34.60 18.72
CA GLU A 481 -7.56 35.21 19.16
C GLU A 481 -8.43 35.72 18.00
N GLY A 482 -7.98 35.61 16.75
CA GLY A 482 -8.71 36.08 15.56
C GLY A 482 -8.83 37.60 15.44
N GLN A 483 -7.99 38.34 16.16
CA GLN A 483 -8.00 39.81 16.14
C GLN A 483 -7.24 40.38 14.94
N GLU A 484 -6.32 39.59 14.40
CA GLU A 484 -5.46 39.95 13.27
C GLU A 484 -5.39 38.79 12.27
N ASP A 485 -4.97 39.11 11.04
CA ASP A 485 -4.83 38.15 9.95
C ASP A 485 -3.37 38.03 9.48
N ARG A 486 -2.83 36.80 9.50
CA ARG A 486 -1.42 36.54 9.20
C ARG A 486 -1.02 36.92 7.79
N VAL A 487 -1.89 36.65 6.80
CA VAL A 487 -1.63 36.99 5.40
C VAL A 487 -1.68 38.51 5.22
N VAL A 488 -2.65 39.18 5.81
CA VAL A 488 -2.77 40.65 5.70
C VAL A 488 -1.57 41.35 6.34
N LYS A 489 -1.11 40.90 7.51
CA LYS A 489 -0.01 41.57 8.25
C LYS A 489 1.38 41.27 7.71
N ASN A 490 1.68 40.01 7.44
CA ASN A 490 3.04 39.58 7.08
C ASN A 490 3.20 39.29 5.59
N GLY A 491 2.11 39.20 4.84
CA GLY A 491 2.13 38.66 3.48
C GLY A 491 2.41 37.15 3.48
N ILE A 492 2.39 36.55 2.29
CA ILE A 492 2.76 35.16 2.05
C ILE A 492 3.53 35.04 0.74
N ASP A 493 4.39 34.04 0.60
CA ASP A 493 5.02 33.62 -0.67
C ASP A 493 5.28 32.11 -0.60
N GLU A 494 4.20 31.32 -0.74
CA GLU A 494 4.20 29.90 -0.38
C GLU A 494 3.55 29.03 -1.45
N TRP A 495 4.10 27.83 -1.60
CA TRP A 495 3.59 26.81 -2.50
C TRP A 495 2.81 25.73 -1.75
N TYR A 496 1.64 25.39 -2.28
CA TYR A 496 0.80 24.29 -1.83
C TYR A 496 0.48 23.44 -3.07
N GLY A 497 1.30 22.43 -3.33
CA GLY A 497 1.22 21.73 -4.62
C GLY A 497 1.54 22.69 -5.78
N GLY A 498 0.63 22.78 -6.75
CA GLY A 498 0.70 23.74 -7.86
C GLY A 498 0.22 25.15 -7.52
N ILE A 499 -0.37 25.36 -6.34
CA ILE A 499 -0.91 26.66 -5.93
C ILE A 499 0.21 27.52 -5.38
N HIS A 500 0.38 28.72 -5.93
CA HIS A 500 1.32 29.72 -5.43
C HIS A 500 0.57 30.92 -4.84
N LEU A 501 0.59 31.05 -3.52
CA LEU A 501 -0.01 32.19 -2.84
C LEU A 501 1.05 33.25 -2.57
N ARG A 502 0.80 34.49 -3.02
CA ARG A 502 1.73 35.60 -2.87
C ARG A 502 1.05 36.91 -2.50
N GLY A 503 1.67 37.67 -1.59
CA GLY A 503 1.27 39.02 -1.20
C GLY A 503 0.41 39.06 0.07
N ASN A 504 -0.29 40.19 0.27
CA ASN A 504 -1.10 40.44 1.48
C ASN A 504 -2.61 40.18 1.29
N SER A 505 -2.99 39.73 0.09
CA SER A 505 -4.34 39.28 -0.25
C SER A 505 -4.18 38.07 -1.17
N VAL A 506 -4.95 37.03 -0.92
CA VAL A 506 -4.84 35.74 -1.61
C VAL A 506 -6.22 35.28 -2.06
N PRO A 507 -6.32 34.68 -3.26
CA PRO A 507 -7.62 34.31 -3.84
C PRO A 507 -8.27 33.12 -3.13
N TRP A 508 -7.48 32.28 -2.45
CA TRP A 508 -7.97 31.03 -1.85
C TRP A 508 -7.68 31.00 -0.35
N ARG A 509 -8.69 30.63 0.43
CA ARG A 509 -8.59 30.42 1.87
C ARG A 509 -9.31 29.15 2.30
N TRP A 510 -8.90 28.61 3.45
CA TRP A 510 -9.52 27.45 4.07
C TRP A 510 -10.58 27.86 5.09
N ASP A 511 -11.83 27.44 4.90
CA ASP A 511 -12.86 27.55 5.93
C ASP A 511 -12.75 26.34 6.87
N VAL A 512 -12.29 26.60 8.09
CA VAL A 512 -12.07 25.57 9.10
C VAL A 512 -13.39 24.94 9.57
N ALA A 513 -14.47 25.72 9.62
CA ALA A 513 -15.76 25.24 10.12
C ALA A 513 -16.47 24.35 9.10
N GLU A 514 -16.44 24.76 7.83
CA GLU A 514 -17.07 24.03 6.73
C GLU A 514 -16.12 23.00 6.08
N GLN A 515 -14.85 22.95 6.52
CA GLN A 515 -13.79 22.10 5.97
C GLN A 515 -13.72 22.15 4.43
N ARG A 516 -13.68 23.36 3.88
CA ARG A 516 -13.66 23.58 2.43
C ARG A 516 -12.88 24.82 2.05
N ILE A 517 -12.47 24.87 0.78
CA ILE A 517 -11.83 26.05 0.21
C ILE A 517 -12.90 27.10 -0.13
N VAL A 518 -12.53 28.36 0.04
CA VAL A 518 -13.33 29.53 -0.28
C VAL A 518 -12.52 30.48 -1.15
N SER A 519 -13.15 30.99 -2.20
CA SER A 519 -12.62 32.10 -3.00
C SER A 519 -12.85 33.43 -2.28
N MET A 520 -11.84 34.29 -2.28
CA MET A 520 -11.88 35.63 -1.66
C MET A 520 -12.13 36.76 -2.67
N ASP A 521 -12.40 36.41 -3.93
CA ASP A 521 -12.66 37.35 -5.04
C ASP A 521 -14.08 37.93 -5.03
#